data_AF-A0A0B8PAZ8-F1
#
_entry.id   AF-A0A0B8PAZ8-F1
#
_cell.length_a   1.000
_cell.length_b   1.000
_cell.length_c   1.000
_cell.angle_alpha   90.00
_cell.angle_beta   90.00
_cell.angle_gamma   90.00
#
_symmetry.space_group_name_H-M   'P 1'
#
loop_
_entity.id
_entity.type
_entity.pdbx_description
1 polymer ?
#
loop_
_entity_poly.entity_id
_entity_poly.type
_entity_poly.pdbx_seq_one_letter_code
_entity_poly.pdbx_strand_id
1 'polypeptide(L)'
;MFALLCLYLAYRVYLKIKQYQANAYRRAALAELTNLEKLEILPVLIRRVALYAYPRADVASLIGSDWEKWLDQRCAGSHFSTQFTGLLSSLAYMPSSALQDKQIEQFKAQVAHWLKHHEVNHD
;
A
#
# COMPACT_ATOMS: atom_id res chain seq x y z
N MET A 1 3.91 -42.66 -9.15
CA MET A 1 4.72 -41.71 -8.35
C MET A 1 5.01 -40.41 -9.11
N PHE A 2 5.61 -40.46 -10.30
CA PHE A 2 5.92 -39.25 -11.10
C PHE A 2 4.69 -38.42 -11.51
N ALA A 3 3.57 -39.06 -11.87
CA ALA A 3 2.34 -38.33 -12.24
C ALA A 3 1.76 -37.48 -11.10
N LEU A 4 1.79 -38.00 -9.86
CA LEU A 4 1.35 -37.26 -8.67
C LEU A 4 2.29 -36.09 -8.34
N LEU A 5 3.59 -36.28 -8.53
CA LEU A 5 4.59 -35.23 -8.37
C LEU A 5 4.37 -34.10 -9.40
N CYS A 6 4.16 -34.45 -10.66
CA CYS A 6 3.87 -33.48 -11.73
C CYS A 6 2.58 -32.69 -11.45
N LEU A 7 1.51 -33.36 -11.02
CA LEU A 7 0.25 -32.70 -10.61
C LEU A 7 0.43 -31.75 -9.44
N TYR A 8 1.17 -32.18 -8.41
CA TYR A 8 1.47 -31.34 -7.25
C TYR A 8 2.29 -30.10 -7.65
N LEU A 9 3.32 -30.25 -8.49
CA LEU A 9 4.12 -29.14 -9.00
C LEU A 9 3.29 -28.18 -9.84
N ALA A 10 2.46 -28.69 -10.75
CA ALA A 10 1.56 -27.88 -11.57
C ALA A 10 0.58 -27.07 -10.71
N TYR A 11 0.00 -27.69 -9.68
CA TYR A 11 -0.87 -27.01 -8.72
C TYR A 11 -0.14 -25.89 -7.96
N ARG A 12 1.09 -26.13 -7.51
CA ARG A 12 1.93 -25.12 -6.83
C ARG A 12 2.26 -23.94 -7.76
N VAL A 13 2.59 -24.20 -9.02
CA VAL A 13 2.84 -23.16 -10.03
C VAL A 13 1.57 -22.35 -10.30
N TYR A 14 0.42 -23.01 -10.45
CA TYR A 14 -0.87 -22.35 -10.63
C TYR A 14 -1.19 -21.39 -9.47
N LEU A 15 -1.03 -21.84 -8.22
CA LEU A 15 -1.24 -20.99 -7.05
C LEU A 15 -0.29 -19.78 -7.03
N LYS A 16 0.97 -19.97 -7.40
CA LYS A 16 1.95 -18.88 -7.50
C LYS A 16 1.58 -17.87 -8.59
N ILE A 17 1.10 -18.32 -9.74
CA ILE A 17 0.62 -17.45 -10.82
C ILE A 17 -0.62 -16.67 -10.36
N LYS A 18 -1.58 -17.34 -9.71
CA LYS A 18 -2.78 -16.68 -9.15
C LYS A 18 -2.40 -15.58 -8.15
N GLN A 19 -1.48 -15.86 -7.24
CA GLN A 19 -0.94 -14.87 -6.29
C GLN A 19 -0.21 -13.73 -7.02
N TYR A 20 0.56 -14.05 -8.07
CA TYR A 20 1.27 -13.05 -8.86
C TYR A 20 0.32 -12.08 -9.59
N GLN A 21 -0.79 -12.60 -10.13
CA GLN A 21 -1.82 -11.77 -10.76
C GLN A 21 -2.58 -10.93 -9.73
N ALA A 22 -2.95 -11.52 -8.58
CA ALA A 22 -3.58 -10.79 -7.50
C ALA A 22 -2.71 -9.61 -7.01
N ASN A 23 -1.38 -9.75 -7.03
CA ASN A 23 -0.45 -8.69 -6.63
C ASN A 23 -0.08 -7.69 -7.75
N ALA A 24 -0.74 -7.73 -8.92
CA ALA A 24 -0.43 -6.83 -10.03
C ALA A 24 -0.65 -5.35 -9.65
N TYR A 25 -1.72 -5.04 -8.92
CA TYR A 25 -2.01 -3.68 -8.46
C TYR A 25 -0.92 -3.15 -7.52
N ARG A 26 -0.35 -3.99 -6.64
CA ARG A 26 0.76 -3.61 -5.76
C ARG A 26 2.00 -3.23 -6.55
N ARG A 27 2.34 -4.03 -7.56
CA ARG A 27 3.48 -3.74 -8.44
C ARG A 27 3.27 -2.45 -9.22
N ALA A 28 2.07 -2.23 -9.75
CA ALA A 28 1.73 -0.99 -10.45
C ALA A 28 1.86 0.23 -9.52
N ALA A 29 1.34 0.15 -8.29
CA ALA A 29 1.44 1.23 -7.32
C ALA A 29 2.88 1.50 -6.87
N LEU A 30 3.71 0.46 -6.69
CA LEU A 30 5.13 0.62 -6.38
C LEU A 30 5.90 1.26 -7.54
N ALA A 31 5.60 0.89 -8.79
CA ALA A 31 6.17 1.52 -9.97
C ALA A 31 5.74 2.99 -10.13
N GLU A 32 4.49 3.31 -9.79
CA GLU A 32 4.01 4.71 -9.72
C GLU A 32 4.79 5.48 -8.66
N LEU A 33 4.95 4.91 -7.45
CA LEU A 33 5.69 5.53 -6.34
C LEU A 33 7.16 5.82 -6.68
N THR A 34 7.84 4.93 -7.42
CA THR A 34 9.24 5.15 -7.82
C THR A 34 9.43 6.32 -8.80
N ASN A 35 8.42 6.59 -9.64
CA ASN A 35 8.47 7.68 -10.63
C ASN A 35 7.77 8.96 -10.13
N LEU A 36 7.39 8.99 -8.85
CA LEU A 36 6.55 10.04 -8.30
C LEU A 36 7.38 11.25 -7.87
N GLU A 37 7.24 12.33 -8.63
CA GLU A 37 7.89 13.62 -8.37
C GLU A 37 7.08 14.48 -7.38
N LYS A 38 5.75 14.41 -7.44
CA LYS A 38 4.84 15.29 -6.69
C LYS A 38 4.23 14.61 -5.46
N LEU A 39 4.61 15.06 -4.26
CA LEU A 39 4.19 14.45 -3.00
C LEU A 39 2.69 14.55 -2.71
N GLU A 40 2.01 15.55 -3.28
CA GLU A 40 0.54 15.70 -3.21
C GLU A 40 -0.22 14.48 -3.76
N ILE A 41 0.43 13.66 -4.59
CA ILE A 41 -0.16 12.45 -5.18
C ILE A 41 -0.09 11.25 -4.21
N LEU A 42 0.84 11.22 -3.26
CA LEU A 42 1.01 10.08 -2.33
C LEU A 42 -0.28 9.71 -1.59
N PRO A 43 -1.02 10.66 -0.97
CA PRO A 43 -2.28 10.36 -0.30
C PRO A 43 -3.32 9.74 -1.24
N VAL A 44 -3.39 10.22 -2.48
CA VAL A 44 -4.31 9.70 -3.49
C VAL A 44 -3.90 8.28 -3.92
N LEU A 45 -2.61 8.03 -4.11
CA LEU A 45 -2.07 6.72 -4.49
C LEU A 45 -2.41 5.66 -3.44
N ILE A 46 -2.08 5.90 -2.17
CA ILE A 46 -2.35 4.94 -1.10
C ILE A 46 -3.85 4.72 -0.90
N ARG A 47 -4.67 5.79 -1.02
CA ARG A 47 -6.14 5.69 -0.96
C ARG A 47 -6.71 4.86 -2.10
N ARG A 48 -6.20 5.03 -3.32
CA ARG A 48 -6.58 4.23 -4.51
C ARG A 48 -6.28 2.75 -4.28
N VAL A 49 -5.11 2.43 -3.75
CA VAL A 49 -4.72 1.04 -3.47
C VAL A 49 -5.60 0.44 -2.37
N ALA A 50 -5.90 1.19 -1.31
CA ALA A 50 -6.83 0.72 -0.29
C ALA A 50 -8.24 0.47 -0.84
N LEU A 51 -8.77 1.36 -1.67
CA LEU A 51 -10.08 1.15 -2.31
C LEU A 51 -10.10 -0.03 -3.31
N TYR A 52 -8.94 -0.40 -3.85
CA TYR A 52 -8.81 -1.59 -4.69
C TYR A 52 -8.75 -2.88 -3.84
N ALA A 53 -8.06 -2.83 -2.70
CA ALA A 53 -7.78 -3.98 -1.87
C ALA A 53 -8.87 -4.30 -0.82
N TYR A 54 -9.71 -3.33 -0.45
CA TYR A 54 -10.69 -3.47 0.63
C TYR A 54 -12.09 -2.95 0.23
N PRO A 55 -13.16 -3.40 0.90
CA PRO A 55 -14.51 -2.90 0.65
C PRO A 55 -14.59 -1.38 0.78
N ARG A 56 -15.29 -0.74 -0.17
CA ARG A 56 -15.44 0.72 -0.18
C ARG A 56 -16.07 1.27 1.09
N ALA A 57 -17.00 0.52 1.72
CA ALA A 57 -17.65 0.92 2.96
C ALA A 57 -16.66 1.12 4.12
N ASP A 58 -15.58 0.35 4.14
CA ASP A 58 -14.57 0.39 5.22
C ASP A 58 -13.60 1.56 5.04
N VAL A 59 -13.31 1.93 3.79
CA VAL A 59 -12.27 2.91 3.46
C VAL A 59 -12.85 4.30 3.24
N ALA A 60 -14.00 4.43 2.58
CA ALA A 60 -14.47 5.70 2.04
C ALA A 60 -14.78 6.76 3.11
N SER A 61 -15.26 6.35 4.29
CA SER A 61 -15.61 7.21 5.41
C SER A 61 -14.40 7.67 6.24
N LEU A 62 -13.26 6.99 6.12
CA LEU A 62 -12.08 7.27 6.96
C LEU A 62 -11.41 8.56 6.53
N ILE A 63 -11.17 9.47 7.48
CA ILE A 63 -10.48 10.75 7.24
C ILE A 63 -9.47 11.05 8.34
N GLY A 64 -8.48 11.90 8.05
CA GLY A 64 -7.50 12.38 9.02
C GLY A 64 -6.84 11.27 9.83
N SER A 65 -6.91 11.37 11.17
CA SER A 65 -6.29 10.40 12.08
C SER A 65 -6.88 9.00 11.99
N ASP A 66 -8.18 8.88 11.67
CA ASP A 66 -8.83 7.57 11.61
C ASP A 66 -8.35 6.79 10.39
N TRP A 67 -8.09 7.50 9.30
CA TRP A 67 -7.43 6.95 8.13
C TRP A 67 -6.02 6.44 8.44
N GLU A 68 -5.21 7.24 9.13
CA GLU A 68 -3.83 6.88 9.50
C GLU A 68 -3.76 5.68 10.45
N LYS A 69 -4.65 5.63 11.46
CA LYS A 69 -4.75 4.49 12.38
C LYS A 69 -5.19 3.23 11.65
N TRP A 70 -6.13 3.34 10.73
CA TRP A 70 -6.59 2.22 9.94
C TRP A 70 -5.48 1.66 9.04
N LEU A 71 -4.64 2.51 8.45
CA LEU A 71 -3.45 2.06 7.70
C LEU A 71 -2.53 1.21 8.59
N ASP A 72 -2.29 1.66 9.82
CA ASP A 72 -1.45 0.96 10.80
C ASP A 72 -2.01 -0.38 11.26
N GLN A 73 -3.34 -0.50 11.34
CA GLN A 73 -4.00 -1.76 11.66
C GLN A 73 -3.89 -2.81 10.55
N ARG A 74 -3.68 -2.38 9.30
CA ARG A 74 -3.64 -3.26 8.12
C ARG A 74 -2.23 -3.61 7.64
N CYS A 75 -1.20 -3.11 8.31
CA CYS A 75 0.18 -3.40 7.94
C CYS A 75 1.08 -3.40 9.19
N ALA A 76 1.56 -4.58 9.58
CA ALA A 76 2.52 -4.67 10.66
C ALA A 76 3.78 -3.82 10.36
N GLY A 77 4.22 -3.06 11.37
CA GLY A 77 5.36 -2.16 11.26
C GLY A 77 5.10 -0.90 10.44
N SER A 78 3.82 -0.54 10.19
CA SER A 78 3.52 0.82 9.75
C SER A 78 3.23 1.80 10.88
N HIS A 79 3.60 3.06 10.67
CA HIS A 79 3.64 4.11 11.69
C HIS A 79 3.07 5.45 11.16
N PHE A 80 1.99 5.41 10.40
CA PHE A 80 1.36 6.61 9.85
C PHE A 80 0.76 7.48 10.96
N SER A 81 0.08 6.85 11.92
CA SER A 81 -0.62 7.55 13.01
C SER A 81 0.32 8.06 14.11
N THR A 82 1.57 7.58 14.16
CA THR A 82 2.53 7.92 15.22
C THR A 82 3.69 8.80 14.74
N GLN A 83 4.32 8.45 13.61
CA GLN A 83 5.49 9.15 13.11
C GLN A 83 5.13 10.25 12.10
N PHE A 84 4.04 10.07 11.36
CA PHE A 84 3.64 10.94 10.24
C PHE A 84 2.23 11.50 10.42
N THR A 85 1.81 11.70 11.68
CA THR A 85 0.44 12.09 12.02
C THR A 85 0.04 13.38 11.32
N GLY A 86 -1.08 13.34 10.60
CA GLY A 86 -1.60 14.48 9.84
C GLY A 86 -0.89 14.76 8.51
N LEU A 87 0.24 14.11 8.21
CA LEU A 87 1.01 14.39 7.00
C LEU A 87 0.24 14.01 5.73
N LEU A 88 -0.51 12.91 5.76
CA LEU A 88 -1.32 12.47 4.61
C LEU A 88 -2.40 13.49 4.25
N SER A 89 -2.96 14.17 5.25
CA SER A 89 -3.99 15.19 5.04
C SER A 89 -3.40 16.54 4.67
N SER A 90 -2.24 16.91 5.20
CA SER A 90 -1.58 18.18 4.89
C SER A 90 -0.91 18.20 3.51
N LEU A 91 -0.43 17.06 3.01
CA LEU A 91 0.24 16.94 1.72
C LEU A 91 -0.60 17.39 0.51
N ALA A 92 -1.93 17.33 0.61
CA ALA A 92 -2.82 17.82 -0.45
C ALA A 92 -2.86 19.36 -0.55
N TYR A 93 -2.39 20.06 0.48
CA TYR A 93 -2.51 21.51 0.61
C TYR A 93 -1.18 22.22 0.87
N MET A 94 -0.10 21.47 1.10
CA MET A 94 1.23 22.02 1.39
C MET A 94 2.16 21.95 0.17
N PRO A 95 2.98 22.99 -0.07
CA PRO A 95 4.02 22.92 -1.08
C PRO A 95 5.09 21.90 -0.68
N SER A 96 5.60 21.13 -1.65
CA SER A 96 6.62 20.10 -1.42
C SER A 96 7.91 20.61 -0.74
N SER A 97 8.18 21.92 -0.80
CA SER A 97 9.33 22.58 -0.16
C SER A 97 9.22 22.71 1.37
N ALA A 98 8.06 22.39 1.95
CA ALA A 98 7.86 22.47 3.40
C ALA A 98 8.46 21.29 4.18
N LEU A 99 8.82 20.20 3.48
CA LEU A 99 9.42 19.02 4.08
C LEU A 99 10.90 18.93 3.71
N GLN A 100 11.70 18.45 4.66
CA GLN A 100 13.10 18.13 4.39
C GLN A 100 13.19 16.86 3.53
N ASP A 101 14.16 16.79 2.61
CA ASP A 101 14.37 15.62 1.74
C ASP A 101 14.42 14.30 2.51
N LYS A 102 15.05 14.30 3.69
CA LYS A 102 15.10 13.12 4.55
C LYS A 102 13.72 12.67 5.04
N GLN A 103 12.83 13.61 5.39
CA GLN A 103 11.47 13.29 5.82
C GLN A 103 10.64 12.75 4.65
N ILE A 104 10.85 13.31 3.46
CA ILE A 104 10.21 12.86 2.22
C ILE A 104 10.60 11.42 1.92
N GLU A 105 11.90 11.09 1.94
CA GLU A 105 12.40 9.73 1.71
C GLU A 105 11.87 8.74 2.75
N GLN A 106 11.88 9.11 4.03
CA GLN A 106 11.30 8.27 5.10
C GLN A 106 9.81 8.02 4.88
N PHE A 107 9.05 9.04 4.47
CA PHE A 107 7.64 8.91 4.22
C PHE A 107 7.34 8.08 2.97
N LYS A 108 8.11 8.25 1.88
CA LYS A 108 8.03 7.39 0.69
C LYS A 108 8.33 5.94 1.04
N ALA A 109 9.34 5.68 1.87
CA ALA A 109 9.65 4.34 2.35
C ALA A 109 8.49 3.74 3.17
N GLN A 110 7.83 4.57 3.99
CA GLN A 110 6.66 4.18 4.77
C GLN A 110 5.47 3.77 3.88
N VAL A 111 5.20 4.55 2.83
CA VAL A 111 4.18 4.22 1.82
C VAL A 111 4.56 2.96 1.05
N ALA A 112 5.81 2.83 0.62
CA ALA A 112 6.31 1.64 -0.08
C ALA A 112 6.14 0.37 0.77
N HIS A 113 6.46 0.45 2.06
CA HIS A 113 6.27 -0.65 3.01
C HIS A 113 4.81 -1.08 3.08
N TRP A 114 3.89 -0.13 3.24
CA TRP A 114 2.46 -0.41 3.29
C TRP A 114 1.95 -1.02 1.98
N LEU A 115 2.32 -0.45 0.82
CA LEU A 115 1.94 -0.98 -0.50
C LEU A 115 2.38 -2.43 -0.70
N LYS A 116 3.52 -2.82 -0.11
CA LYS A 116 4.10 -4.15 -0.25
C LYS A 116 3.51 -5.17 0.73
N HIS A 117 3.17 -4.77 1.95
CA HIS A 117 2.90 -5.69 3.06
C HIS A 117 1.49 -5.58 3.66
N HIS A 118 0.62 -4.69 3.17
CA HIS A 118 -0.73 -4.61 3.71
C HIS A 118 -1.49 -5.94 3.59
N GLU A 119 -2.22 -6.29 4.64
CA GLU A 119 -2.90 -7.56 4.78
C GLU A 119 -4.26 -7.53 4.08
N VAL A 120 -4.39 -8.28 2.99
CA VAL A 120 -5.67 -8.42 2.29
C VAL A 120 -6.24 -9.78 2.64
N ASN A 121 -7.13 -9.80 3.63
CA ASN A 121 -7.94 -10.98 3.91
C ASN A 121 -8.77 -11.26 2.66
N HIS A 122 -8.45 -12.37 2.00
CA HIS A 122 -9.35 -12.95 1.01
C HIS A 122 -10.39 -13.73 1.81
N ASP A 123 -11.55 -13.12 2.04
CA ASP A 123 -12.76 -13.88 2.39
C ASP A 123 -13.16 -14.76 1.20
#